data_AF-D0LED7-F1
#
_entry.id   AF-D0LED7-F1
#
_cell.length_a   1.000
_cell.length_b   1.000
_cell.length_c   1.000
_cell.angle_alpha   90.00
_cell.angle_beta   90.00
_cell.angle_gamma   90.00
#
_symmetry.space_group_name_H-M   'P 1'
#
loop_
_entity.id
_entity.type
_entity.pdbx_description
1 polymer ?
#
loop_
_entity_poly.entity_id
_entity_poly.type
_entity_poly.pdbx_seq_one_letter_code
_entity_poly.pdbx_strand_id
1 'polypeptide(L)' 'MGVTVTAAEALITRAWDVAEAHRLTGSHALVQAIWTLEYALDHNTTDTGHAAARVETLIGELP' A
#
# COMPACT_ATOMS: atom_id res chain seq x y z
N MET A 1 17.68 -1.70 -3.75
CA MET A 1 17.21 -0.69 -4.72
C MET A 1 15.92 -0.11 -4.15
N GLY A 2 15.80 1.20 -4.01
CA GLY A 2 14.57 1.83 -3.49
C GLY A 2 13.40 1.67 -4.45
N VAL A 3 12.18 1.64 -3.92
CA VAL A 3 10.94 1.72 -4.70
C VAL A 3 10.88 3.05 -5.43
N THR A 4 10.55 3.02 -6.72
CA THR A 4 10.28 4.23 -7.51
C THR A 4 8.85 4.70 -7.27
N VAL A 5 8.58 6.00 -7.44
CA VAL A 5 7.21 6.57 -7.31
C VAL A 5 6.22 5.79 -8.18
N THR A 6 6.56 5.54 -9.45
CA THR A 6 5.72 4.78 -10.38
C THR A 6 5.43 3.35 -9.92
N ALA A 7 6.41 2.67 -9.30
CA ALA A 7 6.19 1.33 -8.75
C ALA A 7 5.27 1.35 -7.53
N ALA A 8 5.39 2.38 -6.68
CA ALA A 8 4.51 2.55 -5.53
C ALA A 8 3.07 2.90 -5.94
N GLU A 9 2.89 3.76 -6.93
CA GLU A 9 1.56 4.09 -7.49
C GLU A 9 0.87 2.84 -8.05
N ALA A 10 1.60 2.02 -8.83
CA ALA A 10 1.06 0.75 -9.35
C ALA A 10 0.70 -0.23 -8.22
N LEU A 11 1.50 -0.25 -7.15
CA LEU A 11 1.21 -1.06 -5.96
C LEU A 11 -0.05 -0.59 -5.24
N ILE A 12 -0.23 0.72 -5.06
CA ILE A 12 -1.44 1.30 -4.44
C ILE A 12 -2.69 0.90 -5.22
N THR A 13 -2.68 1.04 -6.55
CA THR A 13 -3.82 0.64 -7.39
C THR A 13 -4.17 -0.83 -7.19
N ARG A 14 -3.18 -1.72 -7.31
CA ARG A 14 -3.39 -3.17 -7.09
C ARG A 14 -3.90 -3.46 -5.68
N ALA A 15 -3.39 -2.76 -4.67
CA ALA A 15 -3.79 -2.97 -3.29
C ALA A 15 -5.24 -2.56 -3.03
N TRP A 16 -5.71 -1.48 -3.67
CA TRP A 16 -7.12 -1.08 -3.64
C TRP A 16 -8.02 -2.11 -4.32
N ASP A 17 -7.63 -2.65 -5.49
CA ASP A 17 -8.40 -3.71 -6.17
C ASP A 17 -8.59 -4.93 -5.24
N VAL A 18 -7.54 -5.33 -4.53
CA VAL A 18 -7.59 -6.42 -3.55
C VAL A 18 -8.48 -6.04 -2.36
N ALA A 19 -8.33 -4.82 -1.82
CA ALA A 19 -9.15 -4.37 -0.71
C ALA A 19 -10.65 -4.33 -1.08
N GLU A 20 -11.00 -3.92 -2.30
CA GLU A 20 -12.36 -3.92 -2.82
C GLU A 20 -12.89 -5.36 -2.99
N ALA A 21 -12.11 -6.25 -3.60
CA ALA A 21 -12.48 -7.65 -3.78
C ALA A 21 -12.80 -8.35 -2.45
N HIS A 22 -12.04 -8.02 -1.40
CA HIS A 22 -12.26 -8.52 -0.03
C HIS A 22 -13.24 -7.68 0.81
N ARG A 23 -13.81 -6.60 0.26
CA ARG A 23 -14.72 -5.67 0.95
C ARG A 23 -14.14 -5.15 2.27
N LEU A 24 -12.85 -4.84 2.28
CA LEU A 24 -12.15 -4.35 3.46
C LEU A 24 -12.60 -2.93 3.78
N THR A 25 -12.70 -2.63 5.08
CA THR A 25 -13.10 -1.31 5.57
C THR A 25 -11.89 -0.49 5.98
N GLY A 26 -12.10 0.81 6.21
CA GLY A 26 -11.05 1.75 6.62
C GLY A 26 -10.23 1.32 7.85
N SER A 27 -10.77 0.50 8.75
CA SER A 27 -10.03 0.01 9.93
C SER A 27 -9.14 -1.20 9.65
N HIS A 28 -9.22 -1.81 8.47
CA HIS A 28 -8.43 -2.98 8.13
C HIS A 28 -6.94 -2.61 7.95
N ALA A 29 -6.04 -3.48 8.41
CA ALA A 29 -4.60 -3.24 8.37
C ALA A 29 -4.08 -2.94 6.96
N LEU A 30 -4.58 -3.66 5.94
CA LEU A 30 -4.25 -3.39 4.53
C LEU A 30 -4.68 -1.98 4.11
N VAL A 31 -5.89 -1.55 4.44
CA VAL A 31 -6.40 -0.23 4.05
C VAL A 31 -5.58 0.89 4.71
N GLN A 32 -5.23 0.73 5.99
CA GLN A 32 -4.34 1.65 6.70
C GLN A 32 -2.93 1.69 6.09
N ALA A 33 -2.40 0.56 5.65
CA ALA A 33 -1.09 0.49 4.99
C ALA A 33 -1.10 1.17 3.62
N ILE A 34 -2.19 1.05 2.86
CA ILE A 34 -2.37 1.75 1.57
C ILE A 34 -2.35 3.27 1.80
N TRP A 35 -3.14 3.78 2.75
CA TRP A 35 -3.13 5.21 3.10
C TRP A 35 -1.77 5.70 3.57
N THR A 36 -1.03 4.87 4.31
CA THR A 36 0.34 5.22 4.75
C THR A 36 1.29 5.35 3.56
N LEU A 37 1.17 4.48 2.55
CA LEU A 37 1.96 4.54 1.33
C LEU A 37 1.59 5.75 0.47
N GLU A 38 0.29 6.01 0.28
CA GLU A 38 -0.21 7.22 -0.40
C GLU A 38 0.33 8.49 0.27
N TYR A 39 0.24 8.55 1.60
CA TYR A 39 0.77 9.67 2.38
C TYR A 39 2.27 9.85 2.19
N ALA A 40 3.04 8.75 2.19
CA ALA A 40 4.48 8.79 2.00
C ALA A 40 4.88 9.32 0.62
N LEU A 41 4.12 8.97 -0.43
CA LEU A 41 4.32 9.50 -1.78
C LEU A 41 3.96 10.99 -1.88
N ASP A 42 2.77 11.35 -1.41
CA ASP A 42 2.27 12.74 -1.50
C ASP A 42 3.18 13.74 -0.77
N HIS A 43 3.79 13.29 0.33
CA HIS A 43 4.67 14.13 1.15
C HIS A 43 6.16 13.88 0.87
N ASN A 44 6.48 13.07 -0.15
CA ASN A 44 7.85 12.70 -0.55
C ASN A 44 8.74 12.30 0.64
N THR A 45 8.21 11.44 1.52
CA THR A 45 8.90 11.02 2.74
C THR A 45 9.88 9.88 2.44
N THR A 46 10.92 9.73 3.28
CA THR A 46 11.94 8.68 3.10
C THR A 46 11.45 7.26 3.38
N ASP A 47 10.20 7.08 3.82
CA ASP A 47 9.66 5.79 4.29
C ASP A 47 8.84 5.03 3.22
N THR A 48 8.79 5.54 1.99
CA THR A 48 8.01 4.94 0.88
C THR A 48 8.34 3.47 0.65
N GLY A 49 9.63 3.08 0.74
CA GLY A 49 10.04 1.68 0.54
C GLY A 49 9.53 0.72 1.62
N HIS A 50 9.48 1.16 2.88
CA HIS A 50 8.96 0.35 3.98
C HIS A 50 7.44 0.26 3.92
N ALA A 51 6.76 1.39 3.64
CA ALA A 51 5.32 1.41 3.44
C ALA A 51 4.89 0.48 2.30
N ALA A 52 5.65 0.48 1.19
CA ALA A 52 5.42 -0.44 0.07
C ALA A 52 5.56 -1.91 0.50
N ALA A 53 6.65 -2.27 1.18
CA ALA A 53 6.87 -3.64 1.67
C ALA A 53 5.75 -4.11 2.63
N ARG A 54 5.23 -3.19 3.47
CA ARG A 54 4.11 -3.48 4.36
C ARG A 54 2.84 -3.82 3.60
N VAL A 55 2.51 -3.05 2.55
CA VAL A 55 1.35 -3.31 1.68
C VAL A 55 1.48 -4.66 0.98
N GLU A 56 2.65 -4.97 0.40
CA GLU A 56 2.87 -6.25 -0.29
C GLU A 56 2.71 -7.45 0.65
N THR A 57 3.24 -7.34 1.87
CA THR A 57 3.10 -8.38 2.89
C THR A 57 1.63 -8.62 3.22
N LEU A 58 0.87 -7.56 3.47
CA LEU A 58 -0.55 -7.65 3.85
C LEU A 58 -1.43 -8.20 2.71
N ILE A 59 -1.10 -7.90 1.44
CA ILE A 59 -1.77 -8.54 0.29
C ILE A 59 -1.54 -10.05 0.31
N GLY A 60 -0.30 -10.49 0.55
CA GLY A 60 0.06 -11.92 0.58
C GLY A 60 -0.51 -12.70 1.76
N GLU A 61 -0.97 -12.02 2.81
CA GLU A 61 -1.61 -12.62 4.00
C GLU A 61 -3.14 -12.79 3.84
N LEU A 62 -3.74 -12.22 2.78
CA LEU A 62 -5.16 -12.37 2.53
C LEU A 62 -5.50 -13.77 1.99
N PRO A 63 -6.63 -14.38 2.44
CA PRO A 63 -7.00 -15.75 2.11
C PRO A 63 -7.49 -15.94 0.67
#